data_AF-K1TKB5-F1
#
_entry.id   AF-K1TKB5-F1
#
_cell.length_a   1.000
_cell.length_b   1.000
_cell.length_c   1.000
_cell.angle_alpha   90.00
_cell.angle_beta   90.00
_cell.angle_gamma   90.00
#
_symmetry.space_group_name_H-M   'P 1'
#
loop_
_entity.id
_entity.type
_entity.pdbx_description
1 polymer ?
#
loop_
_entity_poly.entity_id
_entity_poly.type
_entity_poly.pdbx_seq_one_letter_code
_entity_poly.pdbx_strand_id
1 'polypeptide(L)'
;MQEKKRIPLKRLHRLRNARKQAAETDDLTPMMKAIKAVHSVTSTGSTQPEDLERQRAAQELFGRLVTPNLLINTTPITVNNVSAEWVRMNQGHDRRHVVLYCHGGGYTCGQLGYARVLASKLALS
;
A
#
# COMPACT_ATOMS: atom_id res chain seq x y z
N MET A 1 -46.48 25.48 14.27
CA MET A 1 -46.38 24.01 14.19
C MET A 1 -45.11 23.69 13.38
N GLN A 2 -43.98 23.41 14.03
CA GLN A 2 -42.70 23.19 13.33
C GLN A 2 -42.59 21.72 12.88
N GLU A 3 -42.43 21.53 11.58
CA GLU A 3 -42.29 20.23 10.94
C GLU A 3 -40.95 19.60 11.28
N LYS A 4 -40.98 18.54 12.10
CA LYS A 4 -39.81 17.82 12.57
C LYS A 4 -39.25 16.97 11.43
N LYS A 5 -38.30 17.52 10.64
CA LYS A 5 -37.61 16.82 9.54
C LYS A 5 -37.08 15.47 10.02
N ARG A 6 -37.74 14.37 9.61
CA ARG A 6 -37.35 13.00 9.96
C ARG A 6 -36.09 12.62 9.18
N ILE A 7 -35.01 12.37 9.90
CA ILE A 7 -33.75 11.93 9.30
C ILE A 7 -33.92 10.46 8.86
N PRO A 8 -33.61 10.10 7.60
CA PRO A 8 -33.78 8.73 7.11
C PRO A 8 -32.96 7.73 7.93
N LEU A 9 -33.55 6.57 8.28
CA LEU A 9 -32.91 5.50 9.07
C LEU A 9 -31.55 5.05 8.50
N LYS A 10 -31.42 4.99 7.16
CA LYS A 10 -30.15 4.68 6.48
C LYS A 10 -29.05 5.74 6.74
N ARG A 11 -29.43 7.00 6.95
CA ARG A 11 -28.52 8.10 7.29
C ARG A 11 -28.10 8.02 8.76
N LEU A 12 -29.02 7.65 9.65
CA LEU A 12 -28.73 7.42 11.06
C LEU A 12 -27.78 6.23 11.27
N HIS A 13 -27.97 5.12 10.54
CA HIS A 13 -27.04 3.99 10.58
C HIS A 13 -25.64 4.36 10.08
N ARG A 14 -25.52 5.09 8.97
CA ARG A 14 -24.22 5.57 8.48
C ARG A 14 -23.52 6.49 9.48
N LEU A 15 -24.24 7.45 10.06
CA LEU A 15 -23.69 8.36 11.08
C LEU A 15 -23.27 7.62 12.36
N ARG A 16 -24.02 6.60 12.77
CA ARG A 16 -23.69 5.75 13.92
C ARG A 16 -22.44 4.92 13.67
N ASN A 17 -22.28 4.35 12.48
CA ASN A 17 -21.10 3.58 12.11
C ASN A 17 -19.85 4.47 12.01
N ALA A 18 -19.98 5.66 11.40
CA ALA A 18 -18.89 6.64 11.34
C ALA A 18 -18.47 7.12 12.74
N ARG A 19 -19.42 7.37 13.64
CA ARG A 19 -19.11 7.69 15.05
C ARG A 19 -18.43 6.55 15.80
N LYS A 20 -18.88 5.30 15.60
CA LYS A 20 -18.23 4.13 16.20
C LYS A 20 -16.78 3.98 15.72
N GLN A 21 -16.54 4.13 14.41
CA GLN A 21 -15.19 4.07 13.85
C GLN A 21 -14.30 5.19 14.39
N ALA A 22 -14.81 6.42 14.50
CA ALA A 22 -14.07 7.55 15.06
C ALA A 22 -13.70 7.34 16.54
N ALA A 23 -14.65 6.86 17.35
CA ALA A 23 -14.40 6.55 18.77
C ALA A 23 -13.40 5.40 18.94
N GLU A 24 -13.52 4.34 18.13
CA GLU A 24 -12.59 3.21 18.15
C GLU A 24 -11.17 3.60 17.71
N THR A 25 -11.02 4.64 16.87
CA THR A 25 -9.70 5.18 16.53
C THR A 25 -9.12 6.07 17.62
N ASP A 26 -9.93 6.78 18.41
CA ASP A 26 -9.44 7.77 19.38
C ASP A 26 -8.78 7.10 20.60
N ASP A 27 -9.38 6.00 21.08
CA ASP A 27 -8.94 5.19 22.24
C ASP A 27 -7.65 4.37 22.03
N LEU A 28 -7.09 4.38 20.81
CA LEU A 28 -5.90 3.59 20.51
C LEU A 28 -4.62 4.32 20.93
N THR A 29 -3.70 3.57 21.54
CA THR A 29 -2.33 4.05 21.77
C THR A 29 -1.67 4.44 20.43
N PRO A 30 -0.73 5.40 20.42
CA PRO A 30 -0.03 5.80 19.20
C PRO A 30 0.60 4.61 18.44
N MET A 31 1.12 3.62 19.19
CA MET A 31 1.67 2.38 18.61
C MET A 31 0.61 1.55 17.90
N MET A 32 -0.57 1.40 18.51
CA MET A 32 -1.68 0.64 17.92
C MET A 32 -2.26 1.36 16.69
N LYS A 33 -2.31 2.71 16.72
CA LYS A 33 -2.65 3.54 15.55
C LYS A 33 -1.67 3.29 14.40
N ALA A 34 -0.37 3.27 14.68
CA ALA A 34 0.66 2.96 13.69
C ALA A 34 0.51 1.54 13.12
N ILE A 35 0.29 0.53 13.97
CA ILE A 35 0.08 -0.87 13.54
C ILE A 35 -1.16 -0.99 12.64
N LYS A 36 -2.29 -0.38 13.03
CA LYS A 36 -3.52 -0.36 12.21
C LYS A 36 -3.30 0.37 10.88
N ALA A 37 -2.56 1.48 10.88
CA ALA A 37 -2.21 2.19 9.65
C ALA A 37 -1.42 1.29 8.70
N VAL A 38 -0.37 0.62 9.19
CA VAL A 38 0.42 -0.34 8.40
C VAL A 38 -0.46 -1.48 7.85
N HIS A 39 -1.35 -2.04 8.66
CA HIS A 39 -2.27 -3.12 8.23
C HIS A 39 -3.30 -2.64 7.19
N SER A 40 -3.74 -1.38 7.27
CA SER A 40 -4.71 -0.86 6.31
C SER A 40 -4.14 -0.72 4.89
N VAL A 41 -2.82 -0.56 4.75
CA VAL A 41 -2.13 -0.54 3.44
C VAL A 41 -2.16 -1.91 2.75
N THR A 42 -2.27 -2.99 3.52
CA THR A 42 -2.30 -4.37 3.02
C THR A 42 -3.71 -4.95 2.94
N SER A 43 -4.73 -4.23 3.40
CA SER A 43 -6.13 -4.65 3.37
C SER A 43 -6.69 -4.61 1.94
N THR A 44 -6.86 -5.77 1.33
CA THR A 44 -7.36 -5.95 -0.06
C THR A 44 -8.86 -6.30 -0.15
N GLY A 45 -9.64 -6.00 0.89
CA GLY A 45 -11.03 -6.47 0.99
C GLY A 45 -12.06 -5.80 0.06
N SER A 46 -11.73 -4.66 -0.55
CA SER A 46 -12.63 -3.91 -1.45
C SER A 46 -12.03 -3.82 -2.85
N THR A 47 -12.87 -4.03 -3.86
CA THR A 47 -12.55 -3.89 -5.30
C THR A 47 -13.20 -2.66 -5.92
N GLN A 48 -13.75 -1.75 -5.12
CA GLN A 48 -14.28 -0.49 -5.64
C GLN A 48 -13.14 0.37 -6.20
N PRO A 49 -13.34 1.07 -7.33
CA PRO A 49 -12.25 1.81 -7.97
C PRO A 49 -11.54 2.84 -7.06
N GLU A 50 -12.30 3.61 -6.29
CA GLU A 50 -11.77 4.60 -5.34
C GLU A 50 -10.92 3.95 -4.24
N ASP A 51 -11.38 2.82 -3.70
CA ASP A 51 -10.65 2.06 -2.68
C ASP A 51 -9.36 1.48 -3.26
N LEU A 52 -9.38 0.99 -4.51
CA LEU A 52 -8.20 0.48 -5.20
C LEU A 52 -7.16 1.58 -5.45
N GLU A 53 -7.59 2.77 -5.88
CA GLU A 53 -6.70 3.92 -6.05
C GLU A 53 -6.02 4.31 -4.73
N ARG A 54 -6.81 4.37 -3.65
CA ARG A 54 -6.29 4.66 -2.30
C ARG A 54 -5.32 3.59 -1.82
N GLN A 55 -5.65 2.31 -2.00
CA GLN A 55 -4.79 1.18 -1.65
C GLN A 55 -3.46 1.25 -2.42
N ARG A 56 -3.53 1.45 -3.74
CA ARG A 56 -2.35 1.62 -4.58
C ARG A 56 -1.49 2.77 -4.06
N ALA A 57 -2.04 3.97 -3.95
CA ALA A 57 -1.29 5.14 -3.48
C ALA A 57 -0.62 4.92 -2.11
N ALA A 58 -1.32 4.27 -1.17
CA ALA A 58 -0.77 3.95 0.14
C ALA A 58 0.36 2.92 0.06
N GLN A 59 0.23 1.89 -0.78
CA GLN A 59 1.25 0.87 -1.00
C GLN A 59 2.53 1.45 -1.60
N GLU A 60 2.42 2.40 -2.53
CA GLU A 60 3.58 3.09 -3.11
C GLU A 60 4.35 3.88 -2.06
N LEU A 61 3.61 4.69 -1.29
CA LEU A 61 4.20 5.53 -0.26
C LEU A 61 4.89 4.66 0.80
N PHE A 62 4.21 3.62 1.26
CA PHE A 62 4.76 2.69 2.25
C PHE A 62 5.99 1.97 1.70
N GLY A 63 5.93 1.45 0.48
CA GLY A 63 7.04 0.78 -0.17
C GLY A 63 8.28 1.66 -0.27
N ARG A 64 8.11 2.93 -0.68
CA ARG A 64 9.21 3.91 -0.72
C ARG A 64 9.81 4.19 0.66
N LEU A 65 8.99 4.23 1.70
CA LEU A 65 9.44 4.51 3.07
C LEU A 65 10.23 3.35 3.69
N VAL A 66 9.81 2.11 3.42
CA VAL A 66 10.38 0.92 4.08
C VAL A 66 11.41 0.17 3.25
N THR A 67 11.59 0.54 1.97
CA THR A 67 12.60 -0.08 1.12
C THR A 67 14.01 0.26 1.65
N PRO A 68 14.89 -0.74 1.82
CA PRO A 68 16.29 -0.49 2.12
C PRO A 68 16.98 0.24 0.97
N ASN A 69 17.54 1.42 1.25
CA ASN A 69 18.28 2.22 0.26
C ASN A 69 19.81 2.05 0.39
N LEU A 70 20.29 1.49 1.50
CA LEU A 70 21.72 1.28 1.70
C LEU A 70 22.18 0.07 0.87
N LEU A 71 23.23 0.26 0.06
CA LEU A 71 23.84 -0.74 -0.83
C LEU A 71 23.06 -1.13 -2.09
N ILE A 72 21.82 -0.67 -2.27
CA ILE A 72 20.96 -1.03 -3.40
C ILE A 72 20.77 0.17 -4.34
N ASN A 73 20.90 -0.08 -5.63
CA ASN A 73 20.56 0.87 -6.69
C ASN A 73 19.32 0.37 -7.43
N THR A 74 18.36 1.28 -7.61
CA THR A 74 17.19 1.08 -8.46
C THR A 74 17.23 2.04 -9.64
N THR A 75 17.26 1.48 -10.85
CA THR A 75 17.22 2.23 -12.10
C THR A 75 15.89 1.95 -12.82
N PRO A 76 15.06 2.97 -13.12
CA PRO A 76 13.86 2.76 -13.91
C PRO A 76 14.22 2.36 -15.34
N ILE A 77 13.52 1.36 -15.87
CA ILE A 77 13.69 0.85 -17.23
C ILE A 77 12.32 0.67 -17.88
N THR A 78 12.31 0.55 -19.20
CA THR A 78 11.12 0.16 -19.96
C THR A 78 11.45 -1.06 -20.79
N VAL A 79 10.63 -2.10 -20.68
CA VAL A 79 10.78 -3.35 -21.44
C VAL A 79 9.51 -3.54 -22.25
N ASN A 80 9.60 -3.47 -23.58
CA ASN A 80 8.45 -3.62 -24.48
C ASN A 80 7.23 -2.78 -24.05
N ASN A 81 7.46 -1.50 -23.74
CA ASN A 81 6.46 -0.54 -23.26
C ASN A 81 5.89 -0.82 -21.85
N VAL A 82 6.46 -1.78 -21.12
CA VAL A 82 6.12 -2.03 -19.71
C VAL A 82 7.14 -1.34 -18.82
N SER A 83 6.66 -0.51 -17.89
CA SER A 83 7.52 0.12 -16.88
C SER A 83 8.02 -0.92 -15.89
N ALA A 84 9.34 -0.95 -15.66
CA ALA A 84 10.00 -1.86 -14.74
C ALA A 84 11.15 -1.16 -14.02
N GLU A 85 11.72 -1.81 -13.01
CA GLU A 85 12.88 -1.31 -12.28
C GLU A 85 13.97 -2.37 -12.22
N TRP A 86 15.19 -1.95 -12.55
CA TRP A 86 16.39 -2.74 -12.33
C TRP A 86 16.89 -2.51 -10.90
N VAL A 87 16.71 -3.52 -10.05
CA VAL A 87 17.16 -3.51 -8.65
C VAL A 87 18.44 -4.33 -8.53
N ARG A 88 19.53 -3.74 -8.03
CA ARG A 88 20.81 -4.44 -7.86
C ARG A 88 21.60 -3.92 -6.67
N MET A 89 22.51 -4.73 -6.14
CA MET A 89 23.54 -4.21 -5.25
C MET A 89 24.51 -3.26 -6.00
N ASN A 90 25.08 -2.30 -5.28
CA ASN A 90 26.12 -1.41 -5.81
C ASN A 90 27.41 -2.16 -6.18
N GLN A 91 27.78 -3.19 -5.40
CA GLN A 91 28.97 -4.02 -5.61
C GLN A 91 28.70 -5.48 -5.18
N GLY A 92 29.55 -6.41 -5.61
CA GLY A 92 29.55 -7.78 -5.07
C GLY A 92 28.52 -8.77 -5.60
N HIS A 93 27.77 -8.47 -6.67
CA HIS A 93 26.79 -9.39 -7.28
C HIS A 93 27.30 -10.00 -8.60
N ASP A 94 26.91 -11.26 -8.90
CA ASP A 94 27.17 -11.89 -10.20
C ASP A 94 26.30 -11.22 -11.28
N ARG A 95 26.92 -10.82 -12.40
CA ARG A 95 26.27 -10.11 -13.51
C ARG A 95 25.73 -11.05 -14.58
N ARG A 96 25.96 -12.36 -14.46
CA ARG A 96 25.51 -13.39 -15.41
C ARG A 96 24.12 -13.94 -15.08
N HIS A 97 23.63 -13.65 -13.87
CA HIS A 97 22.33 -14.10 -13.41
C HIS A 97 21.39 -12.90 -13.21
N VAL A 98 20.13 -13.10 -13.56
CA VAL A 98 19.07 -12.13 -13.36
C VAL A 98 17.82 -12.84 -12.86
N VAL A 99 17.08 -12.17 -11.98
CA VAL A 99 15.76 -12.61 -11.52
C VAL A 99 14.73 -11.67 -12.11
N LEU A 100 13.80 -12.22 -12.90
CA LEU A 100 12.59 -11.51 -13.28
C LEU A 100 11.56 -11.66 -12.15
N TYR A 101 11.28 -10.57 -11.45
CA TYR A 101 10.31 -10.55 -10.36
C TYR A 101 9.02 -9.83 -10.78
N CYS A 102 7.91 -10.57 -10.73
CA CYS A 102 6.56 -10.04 -10.91
C CYS A 102 5.90 -9.90 -9.54
N HIS A 103 5.45 -8.70 -9.18
CA HIS A 103 4.91 -8.45 -7.85
C HIS A 103 3.51 -9.04 -7.67
N GLY A 104 3.18 -9.39 -6.43
CA GLY A 104 1.81 -9.73 -6.03
C GLY A 104 0.91 -8.49 -5.91
N GLY A 105 -0.34 -8.70 -5.51
CA GLY A 105 -1.36 -7.65 -5.43
C GLY A 105 -2.71 -8.06 -6.01
N GLY A 106 -2.98 -9.37 -6.10
CA GLY A 106 -4.27 -9.90 -6.54
C GLY A 106 -4.67 -9.46 -7.96
N TYR A 107 -3.71 -9.11 -8.81
CA TYR A 107 -3.92 -8.55 -10.16
C TYR A 107 -4.65 -7.20 -10.20
N THR A 108 -4.93 -6.58 -9.05
CA THR A 108 -5.67 -5.32 -8.94
C THR A 108 -4.84 -4.21 -8.32
N CYS A 109 -3.81 -4.54 -7.54
CA CYS A 109 -2.91 -3.58 -6.90
C CYS A 109 -1.44 -4.03 -6.96
N GLY A 110 -0.58 -3.32 -6.22
CA GLY A 110 0.87 -3.43 -6.34
C GLY A 110 1.45 -2.48 -7.39
N GLN A 111 2.69 -2.08 -7.16
CA GLN A 111 3.46 -1.17 -8.00
C GLN A 111 4.94 -1.27 -7.68
N LEU A 112 5.80 -0.59 -8.46
CA LEU A 112 7.25 -0.75 -8.38
C LEU A 112 7.81 -0.39 -7.00
N GLY A 113 7.36 0.71 -6.37
CA GLY A 113 7.82 1.08 -5.02
C GLY A 113 7.40 0.08 -3.95
N TYR A 114 6.20 -0.50 -4.07
CA TYR A 114 5.74 -1.60 -3.22
C TYR A 114 6.58 -2.88 -3.41
N ALA A 115 6.81 -3.25 -4.67
CA ALA A 115 7.57 -4.44 -5.06
C ALA A 115 9.04 -4.37 -4.63
N ARG A 116 9.59 -3.14 -4.59
CA ARG A 116 11.00 -2.87 -4.29
C ARG A 116 11.44 -3.42 -2.94
N VAL A 117 10.56 -3.46 -1.94
CA VAL A 117 10.89 -4.02 -0.61
C VAL A 117 11.36 -5.47 -0.72
N LEU A 118 10.66 -6.30 -1.51
CA LEU A 118 11.05 -7.70 -1.69
C LEU A 118 12.19 -7.83 -2.72
N ALA A 119 12.12 -7.09 -3.82
CA ALA A 119 13.17 -7.10 -4.85
C ALA A 119 14.54 -6.73 -4.26
N SER A 120 14.59 -5.77 -3.34
CA SER A 120 15.79 -5.39 -2.61
C SER A 120 16.35 -6.55 -1.77
N LYS A 121 15.49 -7.31 -1.08
CA LYS A 121 15.94 -8.48 -0.30
C LYS A 121 16.46 -9.60 -1.19
N LEU A 122 15.80 -9.83 -2.34
CA LEU A 122 16.26 -10.79 -3.34
C LEU A 122 17.62 -10.41 -3.91
N ALA A 123 17.85 -9.10 -4.16
CA ALA A 123 19.14 -8.61 -4.61
C ALA A 123 20.25 -8.74 -3.55
N LEU A 124 19.88 -8.85 -2.27
CA LEU A 124 20.81 -9.06 -1.16
C LEU A 124 21.15 -10.53 -0.87
N SER A 125 20.41 -11.47 -1.47
CA SER A 125 20.54 -12.92 -1.25
C SER A 125 21.54 -13.52 -2.24
#